data_AF-A0A8T9FNK4-F1
#
_entry.id   AF-A0A8T9FNK4-F1
#
_cell.length_a   1.000
_cell.length_b   1.000
_cell.length_c   1.000
_cell.angle_alpha   90.00
_cell.angle_beta   90.00
_cell.angle_gamma   90.00
#
_symmetry.space_group_name_H-M   'P 1'
#
loop_
_entity.id
_entity.type
_entity.pdbx_description
1 polymer ?
#
loop_
_entity_poly.entity_id
_entity_poly.type
_entity_poly.pdbx_seq_one_letter_code
_entity_poly.pdbx_strand_id
1 'polypeptide(L)'
;MRYAFFAPFVLLGLAMPASAALSGFYDAAEQVQAVIGSNKVSSAMGERPFDTLEQVRTRDNGQIEWRVQNSECYVIVTLTPVPPAGVGKTTYEVANVSACEGSDLESEESGF
;
A
#
# COMPACT_ATOMS: atom_id res chain seq x y z
N MET A 1 30.80 -10.49 58.66
CA MET A 1 30.06 -11.25 57.63
C MET A 1 28.58 -10.98 57.78
N ARG A 2 27.96 -10.30 56.82
CA ARG A 2 26.50 -10.20 56.75
C ARG A 2 26.13 -10.05 55.27
N TYR A 3 25.47 -11.07 54.76
CA TYR A 3 25.27 -11.36 53.35
C TYR A 3 24.45 -10.26 52.65
N ALA A 4 24.94 -9.85 51.48
CA ALA A 4 24.24 -9.02 50.53
C ALA A 4 22.99 -9.77 50.03
N PHE A 5 21.81 -9.20 50.23
CA PHE A 5 20.61 -9.58 49.50
C PHE A 5 20.48 -8.67 48.28
N PHE A 6 21.12 -9.06 47.17
CA PHE A 6 20.81 -8.53 45.85
C PHE A 6 19.51 -9.19 45.38
N ALA A 7 18.40 -8.46 45.45
CA ALA A 7 17.14 -8.89 44.87
C ALA A 7 17.24 -8.78 43.33
N PRO A 8 17.03 -9.87 42.56
CA PRO A 8 16.94 -9.75 41.12
C PRO A 8 15.56 -9.20 40.78
N PHE A 9 15.48 -7.90 40.50
CA PHE A 9 14.32 -7.29 39.85
C PHE A 9 14.29 -7.84 38.42
N VAL A 10 13.56 -8.94 38.23
CA VAL A 10 13.28 -9.54 36.92
C VAL A 10 12.55 -8.49 36.09
N LEU A 11 13.27 -7.94 35.11
CA LEU A 11 12.72 -7.15 34.01
C LEU A 11 11.67 -8.01 33.29
N LEU A 12 10.39 -7.88 33.69
CA LEU A 12 9.24 -8.20 32.86
C LEU A 12 9.24 -7.20 31.70
N GLY A 13 10.13 -7.45 30.73
CA GLY A 13 10.20 -6.76 29.47
C GLY A 13 8.87 -6.89 28.77
N LEU A 14 8.31 -5.73 28.43
CA LEU A 14 7.17 -5.53 27.56
C LEU A 14 7.28 -6.44 26.33
N ALA A 15 6.59 -7.57 26.35
CA ALA A 15 6.27 -8.33 25.14
C ALA A 15 5.20 -7.56 24.37
N MET A 16 5.53 -6.33 23.93
CA MET A 16 4.76 -5.71 22.88
C MET A 16 5.04 -6.53 21.62
N PRO A 17 4.02 -7.03 20.92
CA PRO A 17 4.24 -7.65 19.64
C PRO A 17 4.98 -6.61 18.79
N ALA A 18 6.22 -6.93 18.44
CA ALA A 18 6.92 -6.21 17.40
C ALA A 18 6.15 -6.52 16.13
N SER A 19 5.12 -5.74 15.83
CA SER A 19 4.61 -5.60 14.49
C SER A 19 5.81 -5.13 13.69
N ALA A 20 6.50 -6.07 13.04
CA ALA A 20 7.62 -5.76 12.18
C ALA A 20 7.04 -4.95 11.03
N ALA A 21 7.04 -3.62 11.20
CA ALA A 21 6.63 -2.70 10.17
C ALA A 21 7.52 -2.98 8.97
N LEU A 22 6.91 -3.39 7.86
CA LEU A 22 7.61 -3.52 6.60
C LEU A 22 8.25 -2.17 6.27
N SER A 23 9.39 -2.19 5.58
CA SER A 23 9.90 -0.95 4.99
C SER A 23 8.87 -0.42 3.99
N GLY A 24 8.84 0.90 3.78
CA GLY A 24 7.91 1.51 2.83
C GLY A 24 7.99 0.89 1.42
N PHE A 25 9.17 0.41 1.02
CA PHE A 25 9.34 -0.32 -0.25
C PHE A 25 8.55 -1.63 -0.29
N TYR A 26 8.66 -2.48 0.74
CA TYR A 26 7.95 -3.75 0.76
C TYR A 26 6.45 -3.56 0.93
N ASP A 27 6.04 -2.55 1.72
CA ASP A 27 4.63 -2.19 1.85
C ASP A 27 4.04 -1.72 0.51
N ALA A 28 4.73 -0.83 -0.20
CA ALA A 28 4.34 -0.39 -1.54
C ALA A 28 4.30 -1.56 -2.54
N ALA A 29 5.20 -2.53 -2.44
CA ALA A 29 5.17 -3.72 -3.30
C ALA A 29 3.90 -4.55 -3.08
N GLU A 30 3.40 -4.71 -1.85
CA GLU A 30 2.12 -5.38 -1.57
C GLU A 30 0.94 -4.60 -2.18
N GLN A 31 0.97 -3.28 -2.10
CA GLN A 31 -0.04 -2.42 -2.69
C GLN A 31 -0.06 -2.56 -4.21
N VAL A 32 1.11 -2.49 -4.86
CA VAL A 32 1.26 -2.67 -6.32
C VAL A 32 0.75 -4.03 -6.75
N GLN A 33 1.10 -5.11 -6.03
CA GLN A 33 0.60 -6.46 -6.31
C GLN A 33 -0.93 -6.54 -6.25
N ALA A 34 -1.56 -5.88 -5.26
CA ALA A 34 -3.01 -5.81 -5.15
C ALA A 34 -3.65 -5.04 -6.32
N VAL A 35 -3.01 -3.97 -6.80
CA VAL A 35 -3.48 -3.20 -7.96
C VAL A 35 -3.39 -4.04 -9.25
N ILE A 36 -2.20 -4.57 -9.56
CA ILE A 36 -1.97 -5.28 -10.84
C ILE A 36 -2.66 -6.65 -10.89
N GLY A 37 -2.88 -7.29 -9.74
CA GLY A 37 -3.58 -8.57 -9.63
C GLY A 37 -5.11 -8.44 -9.67
N SER A 38 -5.65 -7.23 -9.76
CA SER A 38 -7.08 -6.99 -9.67
C SER A 38 -7.77 -7.02 -11.03
N ASN A 39 -8.69 -7.98 -11.21
CA ASN A 39 -9.58 -8.02 -12.36
C ASN A 39 -10.41 -6.73 -12.50
N LYS A 40 -10.78 -6.07 -11.39
CA LYS A 40 -11.52 -4.80 -11.43
C LYS A 40 -10.70 -3.69 -12.10
N VAL A 41 -9.41 -3.64 -11.80
CA VAL A 41 -8.49 -2.65 -12.40
C VAL A 41 -8.28 -2.98 -13.88
N SER A 42 -8.03 -4.25 -14.20
CA SER A 42 -7.91 -4.70 -15.59
C SER A 42 -9.13 -4.35 -16.43
N SER A 43 -10.35 -4.65 -15.95
CA SER A 43 -11.58 -4.31 -16.65
C SER A 43 -11.80 -2.80 -16.78
N ALA A 44 -11.46 -2.00 -15.76
CA ALA A 44 -11.56 -0.54 -15.83
C ALA A 44 -10.58 0.06 -16.85
N MET A 45 -9.42 -0.57 -17.03
CA MET A 45 -8.42 -0.23 -18.05
C MET A 45 -8.74 -0.81 -19.43
N GLY A 46 -9.89 -1.47 -19.61
CA GLY A 46 -10.28 -2.09 -20.88
C GLY A 46 -9.39 -3.27 -21.28
N GLU A 47 -8.84 -4.00 -20.30
CA GLU A 47 -7.93 -5.13 -20.49
C GLU A 47 -6.62 -4.78 -21.22
N ARG A 48 -6.28 -3.49 -21.26
CA ARG A 48 -5.04 -2.97 -21.85
C ARG A 48 -3.91 -2.92 -20.81
N PRO A 49 -2.64 -2.95 -21.25
CA PRO A 49 -1.52 -2.65 -20.37
C PRO A 49 -1.61 -1.22 -19.82
N PHE A 50 -0.96 -1.00 -18.68
CA PHE A 50 -0.71 0.31 -18.11
C PHE A 50 0.74 0.72 -18.37
N ASP A 51 0.97 2.03 -18.50
CA ASP A 51 2.27 2.64 -18.71
C ASP A 51 2.84 3.18 -17.39
N THR A 52 1.96 3.76 -16.55
CA THR A 52 2.34 4.41 -15.30
C THR A 52 1.50 3.88 -14.14
N LEU A 53 2.15 3.71 -12.99
CA LEU A 53 1.54 3.36 -11.72
C LEU A 53 2.14 4.24 -10.62
N GLU A 54 1.35 5.15 -10.06
CA GLU A 54 1.80 6.17 -9.13
C GLU A 54 0.93 6.21 -7.86
N GLN A 55 1.54 6.27 -6.68
CA GLN A 55 0.79 6.50 -5.44
C GLN A 55 0.45 7.99 -5.33
N VAL A 56 -0.85 8.31 -5.33
CA VAL A 56 -1.33 9.70 -5.32
C VAL A 56 -1.38 10.26 -3.91
N ARG A 57 -1.95 9.49 -2.97
CA ARG A 57 -2.07 9.89 -1.56
C ARG A 57 -2.44 8.74 -0.65
N THR A 58 -2.23 8.95 0.65
CA THR A 58 -2.85 8.19 1.73
C THR A 58 -3.91 9.07 2.37
N ARG A 59 -5.15 8.58 2.44
CA ARG A 59 -6.29 9.27 3.05
C ARG A 59 -6.21 9.20 4.58
N ASP A 60 -6.92 10.11 5.26
CA ASP A 60 -6.97 10.18 6.73
C ASP A 60 -7.51 8.90 7.39
N ASN A 61 -8.32 8.12 6.67
CA ASN A 61 -8.85 6.83 7.11
C ASN A 61 -7.89 5.64 6.86
N GLY A 62 -6.67 5.91 6.41
CA GLY A 62 -5.65 4.89 6.10
C GLY A 62 -5.82 4.21 4.74
N GLN A 63 -6.81 4.60 3.92
CA GLN A 63 -6.90 4.11 2.55
C GLN A 63 -5.81 4.73 1.68
N ILE A 64 -5.33 3.98 0.70
CA ILE A 64 -4.27 4.43 -0.21
C ILE A 64 -4.84 4.54 -1.62
N GLU A 65 -4.53 5.63 -2.30
CA GLU A 65 -4.91 5.84 -3.70
C GLU A 65 -3.72 5.71 -4.62
N TRP A 66 -3.91 4.90 -5.66
CA TRP A 66 -2.98 4.74 -6.77
C TRP A 66 -3.64 5.23 -8.06
N ARG A 67 -2.88 5.97 -8.88
CA ARG A 67 -3.22 6.28 -10.26
C ARG A 67 -2.60 5.21 -11.14
N VAL A 68 -3.44 4.55 -11.94
CA VAL A 68 -3.02 3.63 -12.99
C VAL A 68 -3.35 4.28 -14.32
N GLN A 69 -2.38 4.42 -15.21
CA GLN A 69 -2.55 5.20 -16.42
C GLN A 69 -1.98 4.48 -17.64
N ASN A 70 -2.64 4.63 -18.78
CA ASN A 70 -2.10 4.34 -20.10
C ASN A 70 -2.26 5.54 -21.03
N SER A 71 -1.80 5.39 -22.27
CA SER A 71 -1.91 6.40 -23.33
C SER A 71 -3.32 6.92 -23.62
N GLU A 72 -4.39 6.27 -23.15
CA GLU A 72 -5.76 6.69 -23.44
C GLU A 72 -6.52 7.20 -22.21
N CYS A 73 -6.23 6.68 -21.02
CA CYS A 73 -6.87 7.13 -19.79
C CYS A 73 -6.10 6.79 -18.51
N TYR A 74 -6.55 7.37 -17.41
CA TYR A 74 -6.18 6.94 -16.07
C TYR A 74 -7.40 6.51 -15.25
N VAL A 75 -7.13 5.68 -14.24
CA VAL A 75 -8.07 5.32 -13.18
C VAL A 75 -7.43 5.55 -11.82
N ILE A 76 -8.26 5.91 -10.83
CA ILE A 76 -7.87 5.97 -9.42
C ILE A 76 -8.35 4.70 -8.73
N VAL A 77 -7.39 3.96 -8.18
CA VAL A 77 -7.60 2.73 -7.43
C VAL A 77 -7.47 3.03 -5.95
N THR A 78 -8.53 2.76 -5.19
CA THR A 78 -8.52 2.90 -3.72
C THR A 78 -8.29 1.55 -3.08
N LEU A 79 -7.23 1.45 -2.28
CA LEU A 79 -6.86 0.27 -1.50
C LEU A 79 -7.27 0.44 -0.04
N THR A 80 -7.80 -0.64 0.54
CA THR A 80 -8.02 -0.76 1.98
C THR A 80 -6.95 -1.69 2.58
N PRO A 81 -6.20 -1.26 3.60
CA PRO A 81 -5.27 -2.13 4.31
C PRO A 81 -6.04 -3.18 5.14
N VAL A 82 -5.63 -4.44 5.01
CA VAL A 82 -6.16 -5.58 5.74
C VAL A 82 -5.07 -6.11 6.69
N PRO A 83 -5.24 -5.93 8.01
CA PRO A 83 -4.27 -6.41 8.98
C PRO A 83 -4.26 -7.95 9.02
N PRO A 84 -3.12 -8.58 9.33
CA PRO A 84 -3.04 -10.02 9.49
C PRO A 84 -3.84 -10.47 10.73
N ALA A 85 -4.41 -11.67 10.68
CA ALA A 85 -5.11 -12.27 11.83
C ALA A 85 -4.18 -12.64 13.01
N GLY A 86 -2.86 -12.48 12.84
CA GLY A 86 -1.83 -12.82 13.82
C GLY A 86 -0.48 -12.23 13.38
N VAL A 87 0.62 -12.97 13.60
CA VAL A 87 1.93 -12.57 13.08
C VAL A 87 1.91 -12.63 11.56
N GLY A 88 2.17 -11.49 10.91
CA GLY A 88 2.17 -11.40 9.45
C GLY A 88 2.33 -9.96 8.98
N LYS A 89 2.22 -9.77 7.66
CA LYS A 89 2.21 -8.46 7.01
C LYS A 89 0.78 -7.96 6.78
N THR A 90 0.62 -6.65 6.69
CA THR A 90 -0.59 -6.03 6.13
C THR A 90 -0.70 -6.40 4.65
N THR A 91 -1.91 -6.74 4.21
CA THR A 91 -2.25 -6.97 2.80
C THR A 91 -3.24 -5.91 2.35
N TYR A 92 -3.56 -5.85 1.05
CA TYR A 92 -4.39 -4.78 0.50
C TYR A 92 -5.49 -5.35 -0.39
N GLU A 93 -6.69 -4.76 -0.27
CA GLU A 93 -7.83 -5.09 -1.11
C GLU A 93 -8.27 -3.88 -1.93
N VAL A 94 -8.67 -4.12 -3.19
CA VAL A 94 -9.23 -3.08 -4.06
C VAL A 94 -10.68 -2.80 -3.66
N ALA A 95 -10.86 -1.70 -2.94
CA ALA A 95 -12.16 -1.22 -2.46
C ALA A 95 -12.96 -0.55 -3.58
N ASN A 96 -12.31 0.30 -4.38
CA ASN A 96 -12.94 1.03 -5.46
C ASN A 96 -11.96 1.27 -6.62
N VAL A 97 -12.50 1.34 -7.84
CA VAL A 97 -11.79 1.77 -9.05
C VAL A 97 -12.68 2.80 -9.73
N SER A 98 -12.13 3.98 -10.06
CA SER A 98 -12.86 5.02 -10.77
C SER A 98 -13.19 4.59 -12.21
N ALA A 99 -14.04 5.38 -12.88
CA ALA A 99 -14.13 5.31 -14.33
C ALA A 99 -12.81 5.76 -14.97
N CYS A 100 -12.58 5.29 -16.19
CA CYS A 100 -11.48 5.71 -17.07
C CYS A 100 -11.72 7.16 -17.49
N GLU A 101 -10.85 8.06 -17.03
CA GLU A 101 -10.85 9.50 -17.33
C GLU A 101 -9.68 9.81 -18.27
N GLY A 102 -9.87 10.68 -19.27
CA GLY A 102 -8.94 10.88 -20.39
C GLY A 102 -7.45 11.03 -20.00
N SER A 103 -6.55 10.66 -20.91
CA SER A 103 -5.11 10.58 -20.62
C SER A 103 -4.47 11.96 -20.41
N ASP A 104 -3.69 12.12 -19.34
CA ASP A 104 -2.85 13.30 -19.10
C ASP A 104 -1.46 13.23 -19.79
N LEU A 105 -1.09 12.08 -20.37
CA LEU A 105 0.28 11.82 -20.89
C LEU A 105 0.63 12.64 -22.15
N GLU A 106 -0.36 13.24 -22.82
CA GLU A 106 -0.15 14.00 -24.06
C GLU A 106 0.28 15.46 -23.84
N SER A 107 0.33 15.94 -22.58
CA SER A 107 0.53 17.37 -22.28
C SER A 107 1.98 17.83 -22.13
N GLU A 108 2.96 16.92 -22.18
CA GLU A 108 4.37 17.25 -21.91
C GLU A 108 5.26 17.44 -23.17
N GLU A 109 4.75 17.22 -24.39
CA GLU A 109 5.56 17.26 -25.63
C GLU A 109 5.43 18.55 -26.48
N SER A 110 4.66 19.58 -26.09
CA SER A 110 4.48 20.80 -26.92
C SER A 110 5.40 21.98 -26.58
N GLY A 111 6.57 21.73 -25.99
CA GLY A 111 7.48 22.78 -25.50
C GLY A 111 8.91 22.66 -26.01
N PHE A 112 9.12 22.77 -27.33
CA PHE A 112 10.43 23.14 -27.89
C PHE A 112 10.30 23.91 -29.20
#